data_AF-X4ZRS6-F1
#
_entry.id   AF-X4ZRS6-F1
#
_cell.length_a   1.000
_cell.length_b   1.000
_cell.length_c   1.000
_cell.angle_alpha   90.00
_cell.angle_beta   90.00
_cell.angle_gamma   90.00
#
_symmetry.space_group_name_H-M   'P 1'
#
loop_
_entity.id
_entity.type
_entity.pdbx_description
1 polymer ?
#
loop_
_entity_poly.entity_id
_entity_poly.type
_entity_poly.pdbx_seq_one_letter_code
_entity_poly.pdbx_strand_id
1 'polypeptide(L)' 'MTTSTAERKAVEQAMKQTSDKRMHERYLAVLLRLEGRTIAQIPKTLHLELVSGGISYGYFWIK' A
#
# COMPACT_ATOMS: atom_id res chain seq x y z
N MET A 1 0.30 4.01 23.59
CA MET A 1 -0.24 3.10 22.53
C MET A 1 0.92 2.71 21.63
N THR A 2 1.12 1.42 21.36
CA THR A 2 2.32 0.88 20.67
C THR A 2 1.99 -0.07 19.51
N THR A 3 0.73 -0.15 19.09
CA THR A 3 0.24 -1.12 18.11
C THR A 3 0.80 -0.91 16.70
N SER A 4 0.88 0.35 16.25
CA SER A 4 1.32 0.76 14.90
C SER A 4 2.60 0.06 14.41
N THR A 5 3.60 -0.10 15.27
CA THR A 5 4.90 -0.70 14.88
C THR A 5 4.82 -2.21 14.66
N ALA A 6 3.91 -2.90 15.37
CA ALA A 6 3.67 -4.34 15.19
C ALA A 6 2.77 -4.59 13.97
N GLU A 7 1.70 -3.80 13.84
CA GLU A 7 0.78 -3.81 12.69
C GLU A 7 1.54 -3.56 11.38
N ARG A 8 2.40 -2.53 11.33
CA ARG A 8 3.27 -2.23 10.18
C ARG A 8 4.14 -3.43 9.80
N LYS A 9 4.82 -4.06 10.76
CA LYS A 9 5.69 -5.22 10.50
C LYS A 9 4.92 -6.43 9.96
N ALA A 10 3.71 -6.68 10.47
CA ALA A 10 2.84 -7.74 9.95
C ALA A 10 2.43 -7.47 8.50
N VAL A 11 2.06 -6.23 8.16
CA VAL A 11 1.73 -5.82 6.78
C VAL A 11 2.97 -5.93 5.85
N GLU A 12 4.14 -5.48 6.29
CA GLU A 12 5.40 -5.62 5.53
C GLU A 12 5.79 -7.08 5.27
N GLN A 13 5.50 -7.99 6.21
CA GLN A 13 5.70 -9.44 5.99
C GLN A 13 4.65 -10.04 5.06
N ALA A 14 3.37 -9.65 5.18
CA ALA A 14 2.31 -10.08 4.28
C ALA A 14 2.59 -9.64 2.83
N MET A 15 3.07 -8.41 2.61
CA MET A 15 3.49 -7.91 1.29
C MET A 15 4.60 -8.76 0.64
N LYS A 16 5.55 -9.26 1.44
CA LYS A 16 6.67 -10.10 0.98
C LYS A 16 6.28 -11.55 0.69
N GLN A 17 5.21 -12.04 1.32
CA GLN A 17 4.64 -13.38 1.08
C GLN A 17 3.59 -13.39 -0.05
N THR A 18 3.20 -12.22 -0.54
CA THR A 18 2.10 -12.03 -1.50
C THR A 18 2.61 -11.88 -2.93
N SER A 19 2.27 -12.86 -3.79
CA SER A 19 2.51 -12.78 -5.24
C SER A 19 1.40 -12.07 -6.03
N ASP A 20 0.24 -11.79 -5.41
CA ASP A 20 -0.90 -11.13 -6.06
C ASP A 20 -0.78 -9.59 -6.01
N LYS A 21 -0.65 -8.96 -7.18
CA LYS A 21 -0.80 -7.52 -7.45
C LYS A 21 -1.83 -6.84 -6.56
N ARG A 22 -3.06 -7.35 -6.56
CA ARG A 22 -4.22 -6.68 -5.94
C ARG A 22 -4.18 -6.77 -4.42
N MET A 23 -3.60 -7.84 -3.87
CA MET A 23 -3.29 -7.90 -2.44
C MET A 23 -2.11 -6.98 -2.09
N HIS A 24 -1.05 -6.96 -2.89
CA HIS A 24 0.11 -6.09 -2.66
C HIS A 24 -0.28 -4.59 -2.66
N GLU A 25 -1.08 -4.15 -3.65
CA GLU A 25 -1.69 -2.80 -3.70
C GLU A 25 -2.50 -2.47 -2.44
N ARG A 26 -3.30 -3.42 -1.94
CA ARG A 26 -4.13 -3.25 -0.72
C ARG A 26 -3.28 -3.17 0.54
N TYR A 27 -2.29 -4.05 0.70
CA TYR A 27 -1.39 -4.00 1.85
C TYR A 27 -0.55 -2.72 1.85
N LEU A 28 -0.07 -2.26 0.70
CA LEU A 28 0.62 -0.98 0.58
C LEU A 28 -0.29 0.19 0.95
N ALA A 29 -1.55 0.20 0.50
CA ALA A 29 -2.52 1.22 0.90
C ALA A 29 -2.79 1.23 2.42
N VAL A 30 -2.83 0.06 3.07
CA VAL A 30 -2.93 -0.07 4.53
C VAL A 30 -1.65 0.44 5.22
N LEU A 31 -0.46 0.11 4.71
CA LEU A 31 0.81 0.57 5.26
C LEU A 31 0.93 2.10 5.17
N LEU A 32 0.62 2.70 4.03
CA LEU A 32 0.59 4.15 3.84
C LEU A 32 -0.44 4.82 4.77
N ARG A 33 -1.54 4.13 5.10
CA ARG A 33 -2.52 4.60 6.09
C ARG A 33 -1.99 4.52 7.53
N LEU A 34 -1.24 3.48 7.88
CA LEU A 34 -0.53 3.34 9.17
C LEU A 34 0.63 4.35 9.31
N GLU A 35 1.24 4.80 8.21
CA GLU A 35 2.15 5.97 8.17
C GLU A 35 1.43 7.32 8.36
N GLY A 36 0.11 7.33 8.57
CA GLY A 36 -0.67 8.54 8.78
C GLY A 36 -1.06 9.30 7.50
N ARG A 37 -0.80 8.75 6.30
CA ARG A 37 -1.19 9.42 5.05
C ARG A 37 -2.71 9.51 4.92
N THR A 38 -3.17 10.58 4.27
CA THR A 38 -4.60 10.79 4.00
C THR A 38 -5.05 9.96 2.80
N ILE A 39 -6.35 9.62 2.75
CA ILE A 39 -6.94 8.84 1.65
C ILE A 39 -6.75 9.53 0.29
N ALA A 40 -6.62 10.86 0.24
CA ALA A 40 -6.31 11.61 -0.98
C ALA A 40 -4.82 11.59 -1.39
N GLN A 41 -3.91 11.21 -0.49
CA GLN A 41 -2.47 11.05 -0.75
C GLN A 41 -2.12 9.61 -1.12
N ILE A 42 -2.74 8.61 -0.47
CA ILE A 42 -2.49 7.18 -0.70
C ILE A 42 -2.45 6.80 -2.20
N PRO A 43 -3.46 7.09 -3.04
CA PRO A 43 -3.43 6.71 -4.46
C PRO A 43 -2.33 7.45 -5.26
N LYS A 44 -1.92 8.65 -4.84
CA LYS A 44 -0.81 9.38 -5.47
C LYS A 44 0.54 8.73 -5.15
N THR A 45 0.75 8.30 -3.91
CA THR A 45 1.95 7.55 -3.50
C THR A 45 1.97 6.15 -4.11
N LEU A 46 0.83 5.44 -4.13
CA LEU A 46 0.69 4.13 -4.78
C LEU A 46 1.08 4.19 -6.27
N HIS A 47 0.60 5.22 -6.98
CA HIS A 47 0.91 5.42 -8.39
C HIS A 47 2.41 5.67 -8.62
N LEU A 48 3.07 6.46 -7.77
CA LEU A 48 4.50 6.71 -7.84
C LEU A 48 5.35 5.44 -7.65
N GLU A 49 5.06 4.62 -6.64
CA GLU A 49 5.81 3.37 -6.43
C GLU A 49 5.57 2.35 -7.55
N LEU A 50 4.31 2.16 -7.98
CA LEU A 50 3.98 1.22 -9.05
C LEU A 50 4.58 1.63 -10.41
N VAL A 51 4.52 2.93 -10.77
CA VAL A 51 5.16 3.43 -11.99
C VAL A 51 6.69 3.28 -11.94
N SER A 52 7.32 3.57 -10.80
CA SER A 52 8.77 3.39 -10.64
C SER A 52 9.20 1.90 -10.66
N GLY A 53 8.33 0.99 -10.24
CA GLY A 53 8.49 -0.46 -10.38
C GLY A 53 8.25 -1.01 -11.78
N GLY A 54 7.99 -0.16 -12.80
CA GLY A 54 7.68 -0.59 -14.17
C GLY A 54 6.25 -1.12 -14.35
N ILE A 55 5.36 -0.87 -13.38
CA ILE A 55 4.06 -1.52 -13.24
C ILE A 55 2.94 -0.49 -13.43
N SER A 56 2.47 -0.33 -14.66
CA SER A 56 1.27 0.49 -14.93
C SER A 56 -0.01 -0.26 -14.54
N TYR A 57 -0.83 0.32 -13.66
CA TYR A 57 -2.20 -0.10 -13.38
C TYR A 57 -3.12 1.13 -13.37
N GLY A 58 -4.27 1.02 -14.05
CA GLY A 58 -5.25 2.10 -14.20
C GLY A 58 -6.15 2.28 -12.97
N TYR A 59 -6.77 3.45 -12.87
CA TYR A 59 -7.63 3.86 -11.76
C TYR A 59 -8.85 2.93 -11.57
N PHE A 60 -8.77 2.01 -10.61
CA PHE A 60 -9.88 1.12 -10.22
C PHE A 60 -10.45 1.43 -8.81
N TRP A 61 -9.88 2.43 -8.12
CA TRP A 61 -10.19 2.77 -6.72
C TRP A 61 -10.83 4.16 -6.55
N ILE A 62 -11.28 4.79 -7.63
CA ILE A 62 -12.05 6.04 -7.61
C ILE A 62 -13.38 5.77 -8.34
N LYS A 63 -14.48 5.80 -7.60
CA LYS A 63 -15.86 5.69 -8.09
C LYS A 63 -16.79 6.44 -7.15
#